data_AF-A0A7Y9KDB7-F1
#
_entry.id   AF-A0A7Y9KDB7-F1
#
_cell.length_a   1.000
_cell.length_b   1.000
_cell.length_c   1.000
_cell.angle_alpha   90.00
_cell.angle_beta   90.00
_cell.angle_gamma   90.00
#
_symmetry.space_group_name_H-M   'P 1'
#
loop_
_entity.id
_entity.type
_entity.pdbx_description
1 polymer ?
#
loop_
_entity_poly.entity_id
_entity_poly.type
_entity_poly.pdbx_seq_one_letter_code
_entity_poly.pdbx_strand_id
1 'polypeptide(L)'
;MSTRLRLLTDCRTAFGADLPLPTAVLLDRLKADPEAPWPDYGPNGLTAMKLGTILRVYEIRSGNIRFLDGTQAKGYQRADFTDAWARYSRTPRTLAEKHIIQGLGARKLRDMSAEDVDKWLAE
;
A
#
# COMPACT_ATOMS: atom_id res chain seq x y z
N MET A 1 0.20 -6.47 -11.09
CA MET A 1 0.35 -5.71 -9.83
C MET A 1 1.23 -6.50 -8.87
N SER A 2 2.35 -5.95 -8.42
CA SER A 2 3.28 -6.68 -7.53
C SER A 2 2.64 -6.94 -6.16
N THR A 3 2.77 -8.15 -5.61
CA THR A 3 2.16 -8.53 -4.33
C THR A 3 2.51 -7.59 -3.19
N ARG A 4 3.74 -7.07 -3.15
CA ARG A 4 4.18 -6.13 -2.11
C ARG A 4 3.46 -4.78 -2.15
N LEU A 5 3.12 -4.29 -3.34
CA LEU A 5 2.38 -3.04 -3.50
C LEU A 5 0.91 -3.23 -3.15
N ARG A 6 0.34 -4.37 -3.56
CA ARG A 6 -1.00 -4.77 -3.15
C ARG A 6 -1.13 -4.83 -1.63
N LEU A 7 -0.18 -5.47 -0.95
CA LEU A 7 -0.15 -5.54 0.52
C LEU A 7 -0.15 -4.17 1.16
N LEU A 8 0.64 -3.24 0.62
CA LEU A 8 0.74 -1.90 1.20
C LEU A 8 -0.59 -1.14 1.06
N THR A 9 -1.28 -1.30 -0.06
CA THR A 9 -2.62 -0.75 -0.29
C THR A 9 -3.67 -1.40 0.60
N ASP A 10 -3.68 -2.73 0.71
CA ASP A 10 -4.60 -3.45 1.60
C ASP A 10 -4.37 -3.06 3.07
N CYS A 11 -3.11 -2.91 3.50
CA CYS A 11 -2.79 -2.38 4.82
C CYS A 11 -3.40 -0.99 5.03
N ARG A 12 -3.38 -0.10 4.01
CA ARG A 12 -4.02 1.24 4.11
C ARG A 12 -5.51 1.14 4.38
N THR A 13 -6.19 0.26 3.66
CA THR A 13 -7.62 0.01 3.84
C THR A 13 -7.89 -0.61 5.21
N ALA A 14 -7.11 -1.61 5.61
CA ALA A 14 -7.24 -2.30 6.90
C ALA A 14 -6.99 -1.36 8.10
N PHE A 15 -6.06 -0.40 7.97
CA PHE A 15 -5.85 0.63 8.99
C PHE A 15 -7.02 1.63 9.06
N GLY A 16 -7.54 2.08 7.92
CA GLY A 16 -8.60 3.09 7.88
C GLY A 16 -8.22 4.36 8.67
N ALA A 17 -9.03 4.70 9.67
CA ALA A 17 -8.81 5.80 10.62
C ALA A 17 -8.25 5.34 11.98
N ASP A 18 -8.01 4.04 12.17
CA ASP A 18 -7.61 3.45 13.45
C ASP A 18 -6.13 3.72 13.75
N LEU A 19 -5.83 3.95 15.03
CA LEU A 19 -4.50 4.26 15.56
C LEU A 19 -4.33 3.54 16.90
N PRO A 20 -3.15 2.97 17.16
CA PRO A 20 -2.37 1.99 16.38
C PRO A 20 -3.01 0.59 16.36
N LEU A 21 -2.56 -0.31 15.46
CA LEU A 21 -3.12 -1.66 15.33
C LEU A 21 -2.19 -2.78 15.81
N PRO A 22 -2.72 -3.77 16.56
CA PRO A 22 -2.01 -5.02 16.83
C PRO A 22 -1.76 -5.79 15.53
N THR A 23 -0.64 -6.51 15.46
CA THR A 23 -0.32 -7.35 14.28
C THR A 23 -1.39 -8.41 14.04
N ALA A 24 -1.97 -8.96 15.10
CA ALA A 24 -3.05 -9.94 15.01
C ALA A 24 -4.31 -9.36 14.36
N VAL A 25 -4.74 -8.16 14.77
CA VAL A 25 -5.91 -7.47 14.20
C VAL A 25 -5.65 -7.07 12.76
N LEU A 26 -4.45 -6.59 12.44
CA LEU A 26 -4.08 -6.26 11.06
C LEU A 26 -4.13 -7.50 10.15
N LEU A 27 -3.63 -8.65 10.62
CA LEU A 27 -3.70 -9.91 9.87
C LEU A 27 -5.14 -10.39 9.68
N ASP A 28 -5.97 -10.27 10.71
CA ASP A 28 -7.39 -10.63 10.65
C ASP A 28 -8.11 -9.79 9.58
N ARG A 29 -7.97 -8.46 9.63
CA ARG A 29 -8.53 -7.55 8.63
C ARG A 29 -8.05 -7.84 7.22
N LEU A 30 -6.76 -8.15 7.04
CA LEU A 30 -6.19 -8.50 5.73
C LEU A 30 -6.73 -9.84 5.19
N LYS A 31 -7.01 -10.80 6.08
CA LYS A 31 -7.57 -12.10 5.70
C LYS A 31 -9.09 -12.09 5.52
N ALA A 32 -9.76 -11.14 6.18
CA ALA A 32 -11.19 -10.92 6.05
C ALA A 32 -11.59 -10.37 4.67
N ASP A 33 -10.64 -9.81 3.93
CA ASP A 33 -10.84 -9.40 2.54
C ASP A 33 -10.78 -10.63 1.61
N PRO A 34 -11.91 -11.08 1.03
CA PRO A 34 -11.95 -12.28 0.20
C PRO A 34 -11.36 -12.04 -1.21
N GLU A 35 -11.23 -10.79 -1.64
CA GLU A 35 -10.64 -10.45 -2.93
C GLU A 35 -9.11 -10.46 -2.88
N ALA A 36 -8.54 -10.34 -1.67
CA ALA A 36 -7.12 -10.33 -1.46
C ALA A 36 -6.51 -11.74 -1.46
N PRO A 37 -5.25 -11.90 -1.92
CA PRO A 37 -4.56 -13.18 -1.91
C PRO A 37 -3.97 -13.55 -0.54
N TRP A 38 -4.20 -12.74 0.51
CA TRP A 38 -3.65 -12.94 1.86
C TRP A 38 -4.09 -14.22 2.58
N PRO A 39 -5.36 -14.65 2.54
CA PRO A 39 -5.77 -15.92 3.14
C PRO A 39 -5.06 -17.12 2.48
N ASP A 40 -4.76 -17.06 1.19
CA ASP A 40 -4.13 -18.16 0.42
C ASP A 40 -2.63 -17.92 0.11
N TYR A 41 -1.98 -16.92 0.72
CA TYR A 41 -0.58 -16.55 0.43
C TYR A 41 0.48 -17.63 0.83
N GLY A 42 0.04 -18.81 1.22
CA GLY A 42 0.86 -19.98 1.52
C GLY A 42 0.09 -20.99 2.35
N PRO A 43 0.76 -22.03 2.88
CA PRO A 43 0.08 -23.15 3.53
C PRO A 43 -0.74 -22.77 4.76
N ASN A 44 -0.42 -21.65 5.41
CA ASN A 44 -1.13 -21.11 6.57
C ASN A 44 -1.64 -19.66 6.32
N GLY A 45 -1.72 -19.26 5.05
CA GLY A 45 -1.97 -17.88 4.63
C GLY A 45 -0.86 -16.89 5.01
N LEU A 46 -1.21 -15.61 5.02
CA LEU A 46 -0.32 -14.54 5.48
C LEU A 46 -0.10 -14.64 7.00
N THR A 47 1.16 -14.70 7.42
CA THR A 47 1.56 -14.78 8.83
C THR A 47 2.28 -13.50 9.26
N ALA A 48 2.36 -13.25 10.57
CA ALA A 48 3.05 -12.08 11.13
C ALA A 48 4.52 -11.98 10.65
N MET A 49 5.20 -13.12 10.53
CA MET A 49 6.57 -13.19 10.03
C MET A 49 6.65 -12.77 8.56
N LYS A 50 5.79 -13.32 7.68
CA LYS A 50 5.76 -12.94 6.26
C LYS A 50 5.39 -11.48 6.07
N LEU A 51 4.37 -11.00 6.80
CA LEU A 51 3.96 -9.60 6.82
C LEU A 51 5.16 -8.70 7.19
N GLY A 52 5.85 -9.01 8.29
CA GLY A 52 7.02 -8.25 8.72
C GLY A 52 8.17 -8.26 7.71
N THR A 53 8.41 -9.38 7.03
CA THR A 53 9.42 -9.47 5.96
C THR A 53 9.08 -8.59 4.76
N ILE A 54 7.81 -8.54 4.34
CA ILE A 54 7.40 -7.70 3.21
C ILE A 54 7.47 -6.22 3.61
N LEU A 55 6.96 -5.88 4.80
CA LEU A 55 6.96 -4.51 5.33
C LEU A 55 8.37 -3.97 5.59
N ARG A 56 9.32 -4.84 5.96
CA ARG A 56 10.74 -4.50 6.13
C ARG A 56 11.38 -3.88 4.89
N VAL A 57 10.91 -4.22 3.68
CA VAL A 57 11.40 -3.64 2.42
C VAL A 57 11.02 -2.16 2.30
N TYR A 58 9.93 -1.76 2.94
CA TYR A 58 9.46 -0.38 3.01
C TYR A 58 9.90 0.31 4.30
N GLU A 59 10.89 -0.24 4.99
CA GLU A 59 11.42 0.26 6.27
C GLU A 59 10.40 0.27 7.43
N ILE A 60 9.24 -0.37 7.25
CA ILE A 60 8.19 -0.50 8.26
C ILE A 60 8.51 -1.66 9.21
N ARG A 61 8.45 -1.40 10.52
CA ARG A 61 8.81 -2.35 11.57
C ARG A 61 7.68 -2.54 12.58
N SER A 62 7.55 -3.76 13.09
CA SER A 62 6.66 -4.03 14.21
C SER A 62 7.31 -3.57 15.52
N GLY A 63 6.61 -2.69 16.22
CA GLY A 63 6.98 -2.19 17.54
C GLY A 63 6.25 -2.93 18.64
N ASN A 64 6.74 -2.81 19.87
CA ASN A 64 5.97 -3.19 21.05
C ASN A 64 5.12 -1.99 21.47
N ILE A 65 3.80 -2.09 21.33
CA ILE A 65 2.88 -0.97 21.52
C ILE A 65 1.99 -1.28 22.71
N ARG A 66 1.80 -0.29 23.59
CA ARG A 66 0.82 -0.36 24.66
C ARG A 66 -0.50 0.18 24.14
N PHE A 67 -1.51 -0.68 24.09
CA PHE A 67 -2.84 -0.32 23.62
C PHE A 67 -3.67 0.27 24.76
N LEU A 68 -4.79 0.92 24.40
CA LEU A 68 -5.67 1.60 25.36
C LEU A 68 -6.28 0.63 26.39
N ASP A 69 -6.46 -0.62 25.99
CA ASP A 69 -6.88 -1.76 26.83
C ASP A 69 -5.84 -2.17 27.88
N GLY A 70 -4.68 -1.50 27.93
CA GLY A 70 -3.60 -1.79 28.88
C GLY A 70 -2.73 -2.98 28.46
N THR A 71 -3.15 -3.74 27.46
CA THR A 71 -2.38 -4.82 26.86
C THR A 71 -1.18 -4.29 26.06
N GLN A 72 -0.06 -5.01 26.16
CA GLN A 72 1.13 -4.74 25.38
C GLN A 72 1.30 -5.85 24.35
N ALA A 73 1.30 -5.49 23.08
CA ALA A 73 1.44 -6.45 22.00
C ALA A 73 2.30 -5.89 20.86
N LYS A 74 2.77 -6.78 20.00
CA LYS A 74 3.44 -6.40 18.76
C LYS A 74 2.42 -5.80 17.80
N GLY A 75 2.67 -4.58 17.37
CA GLY A 75 1.80 -3.87 16.45
C GLY A 75 2.56 -2.91 15.56
N TYR A 76 1.79 -2.15 14.81
CA TYR A 76 2.29 -1.22 13.82
C TYR A 76 1.66 0.16 14.04
N GLN A 77 2.47 1.21 14.00
CA GLN A 77 1.96 2.57 14.01
C GLN A 77 1.55 2.95 12.59
N ARG A 78 0.41 3.62 12.45
CA ARG A 78 0.01 4.17 11.15
C ARG A 78 1.06 5.15 10.60
N ALA A 79 1.74 5.88 11.49
CA ALA A 79 2.82 6.79 11.14
C ALA A 79 4.01 6.13 10.44
N ASP A 80 4.31 4.85 10.72
CA ASP A 80 5.37 4.14 9.99
C ASP A 80 4.98 3.91 8.52
N PHE A 81 3.67 3.79 8.25
CA PHE A 81 3.13 3.52 6.93
C PHE A 81 2.88 4.77 6.11
N THR A 82 2.75 5.95 6.72
CA THR A 82 2.40 7.18 5.98
C THR A 82 3.44 7.55 4.93
N ASP A 83 4.73 7.39 5.24
CA ASP A 83 5.82 7.61 4.29
C ASP A 83 5.73 6.63 3.11
N ALA A 84 5.63 5.33 3.40
CA ALA A 84 5.51 4.31 2.38
C ALA A 84 4.25 4.49 1.52
N TRP A 85 3.11 4.82 2.12
CA TRP A 85 1.88 5.13 1.37
C TRP A 85 2.06 6.38 0.51
N ALA A 86 2.69 7.43 1.00
CA ALA A 86 2.94 8.63 0.21
C ALA A 86 3.85 8.36 -1.01
N ARG A 87 4.80 7.43 -0.87
CA ARG A 87 5.74 7.03 -1.93
C ARG A 87 5.16 6.04 -2.93
N TYR A 88 4.42 5.03 -2.45
CA TYR A 88 4.03 3.85 -3.24
C TYR A 88 2.51 3.69 -3.43
N SER A 89 1.67 4.34 -2.62
CA SER A 89 0.20 4.34 -2.77
C SER A 89 -0.30 5.47 -3.67
N ARG A 90 0.59 6.34 -4.18
CA ARG A 90 0.29 7.15 -5.36
C ARG A 90 0.12 6.18 -6.54
N THR A 91 -1.14 5.96 -6.90
CA THR A 91 -1.62 5.27 -8.10
C THR A 91 -0.65 5.43 -9.28
N PRO A 92 -0.47 4.41 -10.15
CA PRO A 92 0.50 4.39 -11.25
C PRO A 92 0.49 5.59 -12.23
N ARG A 93 -0.48 6.51 -12.15
CA ARG A 93 -0.51 7.71 -13.00
C ARG A 93 0.76 8.56 -12.83
N THR A 94 1.31 8.70 -11.61
CA THR A 94 2.51 9.53 -11.39
C THR A 94 3.85 8.83 -11.67
N LEU A 95 3.87 7.50 -11.81
CA LEU A 95 5.06 6.76 -12.27
C LEU A 95 5.09 6.66 -13.80
N ALA A 96 3.93 6.63 -14.45
CA ALA A 96 3.84 6.89 -15.89
C ALA A 96 4.30 8.32 -16.23
N GLU A 97 3.96 9.33 -15.40
CA GLU A 97 4.43 10.72 -15.61
C GLU A 97 5.93 10.92 -15.35
N LYS A 98 6.60 10.03 -14.62
CA LYS A 98 8.07 10.06 -14.46
C LYS A 98 8.83 9.16 -15.44
N HIS A 99 8.16 8.34 -16.24
CA HIS A 99 8.84 7.41 -17.16
C HIS A 99 8.24 7.26 -18.58
N ILE A 100 7.18 8.00 -18.92
CA ILE A 100 6.64 8.14 -20.28
C ILE A 100 6.62 9.65 -20.52
N ILE A 101 7.49 10.27 -21.31
CA ILE A 101 7.84 9.98 -22.71
C ILE A 101 9.34 10.37 -22.89
N GLN A 102 10.19 9.47 -23.41
CA GLN A 102 11.57 9.78 -23.84
C GLN A 102 11.65 10.77 -25.03
N GLY A 103 10.54 11.45 -25.38
CA GLY A 103 10.42 12.22 -26.63
C GLY A 103 9.41 13.37 -26.64
N LEU A 104 8.70 13.70 -25.55
CA LEU A 104 7.86 14.89 -25.52
C LEU A 104 8.35 15.86 -24.44
N GLY A 105 9.04 16.92 -24.88
CA GLY A 105 9.55 17.96 -24.01
C GLY A 105 8.45 18.55 -23.12
N ALA A 106 8.79 18.81 -21.86
CA ALA A 106 7.92 19.19 -20.74
C ALA A 106 7.11 20.51 -20.89
N ARG A 107 6.90 21.02 -22.11
CA ARG A 107 6.21 22.31 -22.35
C ARG A 107 4.76 22.17 -22.82
N LYS A 108 4.26 20.97 -23.14
CA LYS A 108 2.95 20.80 -23.81
C LYS A 108 1.86 20.12 -22.97
N LEU A 109 2.06 20.02 -21.65
CA LEU A 109 1.11 19.35 -20.73
C LEU A 109 0.09 20.30 -20.09
N ARG A 110 0.27 21.62 -20.20
CA ARG A 110 -0.65 22.60 -19.60
C ARG A 110 -1.84 22.98 -20.48
N ASP A 111 -1.85 22.54 -21.74
CA ASP A 111 -2.83 23.00 -22.75
C ASP A 111 -3.67 21.87 -23.36
N MET A 112 -3.45 20.62 -22.96
CA MET A 112 -4.19 19.48 -23.54
C MET A 112 -5.45 19.21 -22.72
N SER A 113 -6.61 19.37 -23.36
CA SER A 113 -7.91 19.00 -22.82
C SER A 113 -8.02 17.48 -22.71
N ALA A 114 -8.91 17.00 -21.83
CA ALA A 114 -9.15 15.58 -21.61
C ALA A 114 -9.53 14.82 -22.91
N GLU A 115 -10.10 15.54 -23.88
CA GLU A 115 -10.54 15.02 -25.18
C GLU A 115 -9.37 14.68 -26.11
N ASP A 116 -8.26 15.43 -26.07
CA ASP A 116 -7.06 15.13 -26.86
C ASP A 116 -6.34 13.88 -26.36
N VAL A 117 -6.41 13.63 -25.05
CA VAL A 117 -5.84 12.43 -24.41
C VAL A 117 -6.67 11.20 -24.76
N ASP A 118 -7.99 11.33 -24.83
CA ASP A 118 -8.89 10.25 -25.21
C ASP A 118 -8.68 9.83 -26.67
N LYS A 119 -8.53 10.82 -27.56
CA LYS A 119 -8.26 10.59 -28.98
C LYS A 119 -6.95 9.85 -29.25
N TRP A 120 -5.95 10.04 -28.40
CA TRP A 120 -4.65 9.36 -28.47
C TRP A 120 -4.67 7.91 -27.97
N LEU A 121 -5.68 7.53 -27.19
CA LEU A 121 -5.83 6.17 -26.66
C LEU A 121 -6.71 5.28 -27.55
N ALA A 122 -7.34 5.86 -28.57
CA ALA A 122 -8.26 5.18 -29.48
C ALA A 122 -7.63 4.72 -30.82
N GLU A 123 -6.32 4.95 -31.03
CA GLU A 123 -5.54 4.45 -32.19
C GLU A 123 -4.52 3.36 -31.80
#